data_AF-X1DFM0-F1
#
_entry.id   AF-X1DFM0-F1
#
_cell.length_a   1.000
_cell.length_b   1.000
_cell.length_c   1.000
_cell.angle_alpha   90.00
_cell.angle_beta   90.00
_cell.angle_gamma   90.00
#
_symmetry.space_group_name_H-M   'P 1'
#
loop_
_entity.id
_entity.type
_entity.pdbx_description
1 polymer ?
#
loop_
_entity_poly.entity_id
_entity_poly.type
_entity_poly.pdbx_seq_one_letter_code
_entity_poly.pdbx_strand_id
1 'polypeptide(L)' 'IGVRYHSLAAKSDLLSQELKISATADDGTIMGVRHKKYPIEGVQFHPESIRMKSYGIQILKNFLEL' A
#
# COMPACT_ATOMS: atom_id res chain seq x y z
N ILE A 1 -12.96 -3.21 -2.50
CA ILE A 1 -12.67 -2.16 -3.51
C ILE A 1 -11.88 -1.05 -2.82
N GLY A 2 -10.61 -0.87 -3.17
CA GLY A 2 -9.81 0.27 -2.69
C GLY A 2 -10.00 1.48 -3.61
N VAL A 3 -9.99 2.70 -3.07
CA VAL A 3 -10.06 3.91 -3.90
C VAL A 3 -8.68 4.21 -4.46
N ARG A 4 -8.61 4.31 -5.79
CA ARG A 4 -7.40 4.58 -6.57
C ARG A 4 -7.60 5.89 -7.32
N TYR A 5 -6.71 6.85 -7.12
CA TYR A 5 -6.68 8.10 -7.87
C TYR A 5 -5.23 8.48 -8.16
N HIS A 6 -4.58 7.68 -9.01
CA HIS A 6 -3.19 7.88 -9.41
C HIS A 6 -3.01 7.56 -10.90
N SER A 7 -2.15 8.32 -11.58
CA SER A 7 -1.80 8.12 -12.99
C SER A 7 -0.54 7.28 -13.18
N LEU A 8 0.27 7.12 -12.13
CA LEU A 8 1.52 6.37 -12.13
C LEU A 8 1.41 5.17 -11.18
N ALA A 9 2.21 4.14 -11.45
CA ALA A 9 2.33 2.94 -10.63
C ALA A 9 3.78 2.49 -10.54
N ALA A 10 4.13 1.84 -9.43
CA ALA A 10 5.46 1.26 -9.25
C ALA A 10 5.64 0.05 -10.18
N LYS A 11 6.84 -0.06 -10.75
CA LYS A 11 7.26 -1.17 -11.59
C LYS A 11 8.05 -2.18 -10.76
N SER A 12 7.66 -3.46 -10.83
CA SER A 12 8.26 -4.52 -10.01
C SER A 12 9.74 -4.75 -10.31
N ASP A 13 10.15 -4.58 -11.55
CA ASP A 13 11.53 -4.70 -12.03
C ASP A 13 12.44 -3.55 -11.60
N LEU A 14 11.86 -2.42 -11.20
CA LEU A 14 12.60 -1.24 -10.72
C LEU A 14 12.55 -1.09 -9.19
N LEU A 15 11.90 -2.02 -8.48
CA LEU A 15 11.83 -1.97 -7.02
C LEU A 15 13.18 -2.34 -6.40
N SER A 16 13.60 -1.55 -5.42
CA SER A 16 14.77 -1.87 -4.60
C SER A 16 14.62 -3.24 -3.95
N GLN A 17 15.71 -4.00 -3.87
CA GLN A 17 15.74 -5.29 -3.17
C GLN A 17 15.47 -5.15 -1.67
N GLU A 18 15.55 -3.96 -1.09
CA GLU A 18 15.21 -3.71 0.32
C GLU A 18 13.68 -3.68 0.58
N LEU A 19 12.87 -3.63 -0.49
CA LEU A 19 11.42 -3.57 -0.41
C LEU A 19 10.80 -4.93 -0.80
N LYS A 20 9.68 -5.27 -0.16
CA LYS A 20 8.83 -6.40 -0.52
C LYS A 20 7.44 -5.88 -0.90
N ILE A 21 6.88 -6.39 -1.99
CA ILE A 21 5.49 -6.10 -2.37
C ILE A 21 4.56 -6.70 -1.30
N SER A 22 3.73 -5.87 -0.69
CA SER A 22 2.80 -6.26 0.37
C SER A 22 1.34 -6.31 -0.08
N ALA A 23 0.99 -5.60 -1.17
CA ALA A 23 -0.34 -5.64 -1.76
C ALA A 23 -0.29 -5.42 -3.27
N THR A 24 -1.15 -6.14 -4.01
CA THR A 24 -1.36 -5.98 -5.45
C THR A 24 -2.84 -5.87 -5.79
N ALA A 25 -3.11 -5.28 -6.93
CA ALA A 25 -4.40 -5.25 -7.60
C ALA A 25 -4.60 -6.49 -8.48
N ASP A 26 -5.85 -6.74 -8.89
CA ASP A 26 -6.20 -7.83 -9.82
C ASP A 26 -5.52 -7.70 -11.19
N ASP A 27 -5.21 -6.46 -11.61
CA ASP A 27 -4.46 -6.14 -12.83
C ASP A 27 -2.93 -6.24 -12.66
N GLY A 28 -2.46 -6.68 -11.50
CA GLY A 28 -1.03 -6.79 -11.16
C GLY A 28 -0.38 -5.49 -10.71
N THR A 29 -1.11 -4.37 -10.67
CA THR A 29 -0.58 -3.08 -10.17
C THR A 29 -0.16 -3.21 -8.72
N ILE A 30 1.03 -2.70 -8.40
CA ILE A 30 1.55 -2.68 -7.04
C ILE A 30 0.78 -1.65 -6.22
N MET A 31 0.14 -2.10 -5.15
CA MET A 31 -0.70 -1.27 -4.29
C MET A 31 -0.10 -1.04 -2.91
N GLY A 32 0.92 -1.80 -2.52
CA GLY A 32 1.64 -1.61 -1.28
C GLY A 32 3.01 -2.27 -1.28
N VAL A 33 3.93 -1.66 -0.54
CA VAL A 33 5.30 -2.15 -0.31
C VAL A 33 5.67 -2.03 1.17
N ARG A 34 6.54 -2.92 1.63
CA ARG A 34 7.08 -2.93 2.99
C ARG A 34 8.60 -2.99 2.95
N HIS A 35 9.27 -2.24 3.80
CA HIS A 35 10.72 -2.39 3.99
C HIS A 35 11.04 -3.71 4.71
N LYS A 36 12.03 -4.47 4.21
CA LYS A 36 12.37 -5.79 4.78
C LYS A 36 12.88 -5.72 6.22
N LYS A 37 13.58 -4.63 6.54
CA LYS A 37 14.25 -4.41 7.85
C LYS A 37 13.57 -3.40 8.79
N TYR A 38 12.93 -2.37 8.27
CA TYR A 38 12.42 -1.24 9.05
C TYR A 38 10.88 -1.28 9.08
N PRO A 39 10.22 -0.76 10.12
CA PRO A 39 8.76 -0.67 10.20
C PRO A 39 8.24 0.46 9.28
N ILE A 40 8.49 0.34 7.98
CA ILE A 40 8.13 1.32 6.96
C ILE A 40 7.21 0.63 5.95
N GLU A 41 6.05 1.24 5.76
CA GLU A 41 5.01 0.82 4.82
C GLU A 41 4.75 1.94 3.82
N GLY A 42 4.55 1.57 2.56
CA GLY A 42 4.03 2.46 1.53
C GLY A 42 2.77 1.86 0.92
N VAL A 43 1.73 2.66 0.75
CA VAL A 43 0.48 2.25 0.09
C VAL A 43 0.13 3.23 -1.04
N GLN A 44 -0.38 2.69 -2.14
CA GLN A 44 -0.76 3.47 -3.33
C GLN A 44 -2.25 3.83 -3.36
N PHE A 45 -3.07 3.08 -2.62
CA PHE A 45 -4.49 3.40 -2.42
C PHE A 45 -4.66 4.42 -1.30
N HIS A 46 -5.88 4.96 -1.21
CA HIS A 46 -6.25 5.99 -0.25
C HIS A 46 -7.01 5.39 0.96
N PRO A 47 -6.32 4.90 2.01
CA PRO A 47 -6.98 4.35 3.20
C PRO A 47 -7.82 5.40 3.94
N GLU A 48 -7.53 6.69 3.76
CA GLU A 48 -8.28 7.80 4.32
C GLU A 48 -9.65 8.03 3.65
N SER A 49 -9.88 7.43 2.48
CA SER A 49 -11.12 7.64 1.73
C SER A 49 -12.34 7.13 2.51
N ILE A 50 -13.43 7.92 2.48
CA ILE A 50 -14.69 7.55 3.15
C ILE A 50 -15.27 6.22 2.64
N ARG A 51 -14.97 5.85 1.38
CA ARG A 51 -15.37 4.57 0.79
C ARG A 51 -14.67 3.36 1.41
N MET A 52 -13.58 3.58 2.13
CA MET A 52 -12.81 2.54 2.82
C MET A 52 -12.98 2.60 4.33
N LYS A 53 -13.89 3.42 4.88
CA LYS A 53 -13.93 3.82 6.31
C LYS A 53 -13.61 2.71 7.32
N SER A 54 -14.22 1.52 7.23
CA SER A 54 -13.94 0.42 8.17
C SER A 54 -12.51 -0.13 8.03
N TYR A 55 -12.11 -0.52 6.82
CA TYR A 55 -10.78 -1.08 6.54
C TYR A 55 -9.66 -0.03 6.65
N GLY A 56 -9.93 1.19 6.19
CA GLY A 56 -9.02 2.33 6.23
C GLY A 56 -8.63 2.72 7.66
N ILE A 57 -9.62 2.81 8.56
CA ILE A 57 -9.35 3.04 9.99
C ILE A 57 -8.50 1.91 10.57
N GLN A 58 -8.76 0.65 10.20
CA GLN A 58 -7.95 -0.47 10.68
C GLN A 58 -6.50 -0.39 10.20
N ILE A 59 -6.26 -0.04 8.94
CA ILE A 59 -4.91 0.16 8.39
C ILE A 59 -4.17 1.27 9.14
N LEU A 60 -4.85 2.38 9.44
CA LEU A 60 -4.28 3.48 10.22
C LEU A 60 -3.95 3.07 11.65
N LYS A 61 -4.80 2.27 12.30
CA LYS A 61 -4.52 1.72 13.64
C LYS A 61 -3.30 0.82 13.62
N ASN A 62 -3.23 -0.12 12.66
CA ASN A 62 -2.08 -1.00 12.51
C ASN A 62 -0.78 -0.19 12.32
N PHE A 63 -0.84 0.93 11.60
CA PHE A 63 0.31 1.82 11.44
C PHE A 63 0.76 2.50 12.74
N LEU A 64 -0.18 2.88 13.61
CA LEU A 64 0.13 3.48 14.92
C LEU A 64 0.64 2.46 15.95
N GLU A 65 0.43 1.16 15.71
CA GLU A 65 0.87 0.06 16.58
C GLU A 65 2.21 -0.56 16.14
N LEU A 66 2.80 -0.10 15.02
CA LEU A 66 4.13 -0.52 14.52
C LEU A 66 5.27 0.10 15.33
#